data_AF-A0A198ARF8-F1
#
_entry.id   AF-A0A198ARF8-F1
#
_cell.length_a   1.000
_cell.length_b   1.000
_cell.length_c   1.000
_cell.angle_alpha   90.00
_cell.angle_beta   90.00
_cell.angle_gamma   90.00
#
_symmetry.space_group_name_H-M   'P 1'
#
loop_
_entity.id
_entity.type
_entity.pdbx_description
1 polymer ?
#
loop_
_entity_poly.entity_id
_entity_poly.type
_entity_poly.pdbx_seq_one_letter_code
_entity_poly.pdbx_strand_id
1 'polypeptide(L)'
;MYLAQITKYMSVSLLILTFLNYFELLVLPTAYLMGFALSALTFTFIDLLDYNVAQSNDPFKFRRLKDILYFIAVSLFMVIPFLDINWEQSVLEKVNDMTVLLSVSIIFYVNSLKHKKMVSEQLDNIISTYMQEFLGSEEHKKIVEAAVQDGIKQVNIKDATFAAIEEYKNSHGE
;
A
#
# COMPACT_ATOMS: atom_id res chain seq x y z
N MET A 1 -14.21 14.06 -7.63
CA MET A 1 -15.43 13.22 -7.69
C MET A 1 -15.45 12.32 -8.93
N TYR A 2 -15.15 12.84 -10.14
CA TYR A 2 -15.11 12.03 -11.38
C TYR A 2 -13.97 10.99 -11.44
N LEU A 3 -12.76 11.32 -10.97
CA LEU A 3 -11.60 10.43 -11.06
C LEU A 3 -11.85 9.07 -10.35
N ALA A 4 -12.38 9.10 -9.13
CA ALA A 4 -12.68 7.89 -8.37
C ALA A 4 -13.72 6.98 -9.06
N GLN A 5 -14.71 7.56 -9.72
CA GLN A 5 -15.69 6.81 -10.51
C GLN A 5 -15.05 6.20 -11.75
N ILE A 6 -14.21 6.96 -12.47
CA ILE A 6 -13.48 6.46 -13.65
C ILE A 6 -12.58 5.29 -13.26
N THR A 7 -11.79 5.43 -12.19
CA THR A 7 -10.95 4.35 -11.68
C THR A 7 -11.78 3.11 -11.35
N LYS A 8 -12.93 3.27 -10.68
CA LYS A 8 -13.84 2.15 -10.36
C LYS A 8 -14.33 1.43 -11.63
N TYR A 9 -14.76 2.15 -12.66
CA TYR A 9 -15.21 1.54 -13.91
C TYR A 9 -14.07 0.84 -14.66
N MET A 10 -12.86 1.42 -14.65
CA MET A 10 -11.67 0.76 -15.18
C MET A 10 -11.38 -0.54 -14.45
N SER A 11 -11.46 -0.57 -13.11
CA SER A 11 -11.25 -1.78 -12.31
C SER A 11 -12.23 -2.90 -12.68
N VAL A 12 -13.51 -2.58 -12.82
CA VAL A 12 -14.54 -3.55 -13.22
C VAL A 12 -14.29 -4.06 -14.64
N SER A 13 -13.91 -3.17 -15.55
CA SER A 13 -13.60 -3.54 -16.95
C SER A 13 -12.40 -4.47 -17.03
N LEU A 14 -11.35 -4.22 -16.25
CA LEU A 14 -10.18 -5.10 -16.17
C LEU A 14 -10.51 -6.46 -15.57
N LEU A 15 -11.40 -6.50 -14.58
CA LEU A 15 -11.87 -7.75 -13.99
C LEU A 15 -12.60 -8.58 -15.05
N ILE A 16 -13.51 -7.98 -15.81
CA ILE A 16 -14.20 -8.64 -16.93
C ILE A 16 -13.19 -9.14 -17.97
N LEU A 17 -12.25 -8.30 -18.40
CA LEU A 17 -11.20 -8.68 -19.36
C LEU A 17 -10.36 -9.87 -18.86
N THR A 18 -10.01 -9.88 -17.58
CA THR A 18 -9.25 -10.96 -16.95
C THR A 18 -10.04 -12.27 -17.01
N PHE A 19 -11.33 -12.23 -16.69
CA PHE A 19 -12.22 -13.39 -16.79
C PHE A 19 -12.33 -13.90 -18.23
N LEU A 20 -12.53 -13.01 -19.19
CA LEU A 20 -12.60 -13.38 -20.61
C LEU A 20 -11.30 -14.01 -21.11
N ASN A 21 -10.15 -13.49 -20.69
CA ASN A 21 -8.85 -14.03 -21.04
C ASN A 21 -8.57 -15.37 -20.37
N TYR A 22 -8.94 -15.54 -19.10
CA TYR A 22 -8.76 -16.80 -18.37
C TYR A 22 -9.55 -17.96 -18.96
N PHE A 23 -10.79 -17.70 -19.40
CA PHE A 23 -11.63 -18.70 -20.06
C PHE A 23 -11.35 -18.83 -21.57
N GLU A 24 -10.26 -18.22 -22.07
CA GLU A 24 -9.87 -18.22 -23.48
C GLU A 24 -10.95 -17.68 -24.44
N LEU A 25 -11.94 -16.94 -23.92
CA LEU A 25 -12.97 -16.28 -24.70
C LEU A 25 -12.41 -15.04 -25.44
N LEU A 26 -11.29 -14.49 -24.96
CA LEU A 26 -10.55 -13.40 -25.56
C LEU A 26 -9.05 -13.57 -25.28
N VAL A 27 -8.23 -13.89 -26.28
CA VAL A 27 -6.77 -13.98 -26.08
C VAL A 27 -6.14 -12.59 -26.18
N LEU A 28 -5.64 -12.08 -25.06
CA LEU A 28 -4.92 -10.81 -25.02
C LEU A 28 -3.43 -11.01 -25.34
N PRO A 29 -2.83 -10.21 -26.24
CA PRO A 29 -1.40 -10.26 -26.50
C PRO A 29 -0.58 -9.90 -25.25
N THR A 30 0.61 -10.49 -25.08
CA THR A 30 1.50 -10.24 -23.94
C THR A 30 1.85 -8.76 -23.75
N ALA A 31 1.96 -7.99 -24.84
CA ALA A 31 2.20 -6.55 -24.78
C ALA A 31 1.06 -5.78 -24.06
N TYR A 32 -0.20 -6.21 -24.23
CA TYR A 32 -1.35 -5.62 -23.52
C TYR A 32 -1.24 -5.89 -22.02
N LEU A 33 -0.95 -7.15 -21.65
CA LEU A 33 -0.80 -7.55 -20.26
C LEU A 33 0.33 -6.79 -19.57
N MET A 34 1.47 -6.63 -20.25
CA MET A 34 2.61 -5.85 -19.75
C MET A 34 2.23 -4.38 -19.53
N GLY A 35 1.54 -3.74 -20.47
CA GLY A 35 1.06 -2.36 -20.32
C GLY A 35 0.14 -2.19 -19.11
N PHE A 36 -0.77 -3.15 -18.90
CA PHE A 36 -1.65 -3.17 -17.73
C PHE A 36 -0.88 -3.38 -16.42
N ALA A 37 0.09 -4.29 -16.39
CA ALA A 37 0.92 -4.53 -15.23
C ALA A 37 1.75 -3.28 -14.86
N LEU A 38 2.40 -2.63 -15.83
CA LEU A 38 3.21 -1.42 -15.59
C LEU A 38 2.36 -0.25 -15.09
N SER A 39 1.14 -0.12 -15.63
CA SER A 39 0.15 0.82 -15.13
C SER A 39 -0.22 0.52 -13.67
N ALA A 40 -0.53 -0.73 -13.35
CA ALA A 40 -0.87 -1.17 -12.00
C ALA A 40 0.26 -0.92 -10.99
N LEU A 41 1.50 -1.20 -11.36
CA LEU A 41 2.68 -0.91 -10.52
C LEU A 41 2.79 0.59 -10.23
N THR A 42 2.57 1.42 -11.25
CA THR A 42 2.62 2.88 -11.09
C THR A 42 1.52 3.39 -10.16
N PHE A 43 0.30 2.88 -10.29
CA PHE A 43 -0.79 3.17 -9.33
C PHE A 43 -0.46 2.71 -7.91
N THR A 44 0.21 1.57 -7.78
CA THR A 44 0.63 1.07 -6.46
C THR A 44 1.69 1.96 -5.82
N PHE A 45 2.62 2.52 -6.61
CA PHE A 45 3.56 3.54 -6.13
C PHE A 45 2.88 4.83 -5.71
N ILE A 46 1.82 5.25 -6.43
CA ILE A 46 1.01 6.41 -6.03
C ILE A 46 0.38 6.16 -4.65
N ASP A 47 -0.18 4.98 -4.42
CA ASP A 47 -0.78 4.62 -3.12
C ASP A 47 0.24 4.63 -1.98
N LEU A 48 1.45 4.11 -2.24
CA LEU A 48 2.55 4.17 -1.28
C LEU A 48 2.98 5.63 -0.99
N LEU A 49 3.01 6.46 -2.03
CA LEU A 49 3.35 7.87 -1.91
C LEU A 49 2.27 8.64 -1.14
N ASP A 50 0.99 8.38 -1.40
CA ASP A 50 -0.13 8.96 -0.65
C ASP A 50 -0.07 8.58 0.85
N TYR A 51 0.33 7.34 1.18
CA TYR A 51 0.58 6.94 2.57
C TYR A 51 1.70 7.76 3.22
N ASN A 52 2.83 7.92 2.52
CA ASN A 52 3.97 8.69 3.03
C ASN A 52 3.65 10.19 3.16
N VAL A 53 2.85 10.75 2.25
CA VAL A 53 2.36 12.14 2.32
C VAL A 53 1.49 12.35 3.54
N ALA A 54 0.58 11.42 3.84
CA ALA A 54 -0.26 11.50 5.02
C ALA A 54 0.53 11.50 6.34
N GLN A 55 1.81 11.12 6.31
CA GLN A 55 2.72 11.17 7.47
C GLN A 55 3.76 12.31 7.41
N SER A 56 3.86 13.04 6.29
CA SER A 56 4.85 14.09 6.10
C SER A 56 4.27 15.48 6.33
N ASN A 57 5.07 16.38 6.90
CA ASN A 57 4.67 17.78 7.15
C ASN A 57 4.67 18.68 5.89
N ASP A 58 5.11 18.18 4.73
CA ASP A 58 5.17 18.98 3.49
C ASP A 58 4.37 18.34 2.33
N PRO A 59 3.05 18.62 2.23
CA PRO A 59 2.16 17.96 1.28
C PRO A 59 2.29 18.46 -0.18
N PHE A 60 2.94 19.60 -0.42
CA PHE A 60 2.86 20.28 -1.72
C PHE A 60 3.76 19.67 -2.80
N LYS A 61 4.98 19.26 -2.43
CA LYS A 61 5.96 18.64 -3.36
C LYS A 61 5.48 17.29 -3.89
N PHE A 62 4.83 16.51 -3.03
CA PHE A 62 4.35 15.17 -3.38
C PHE A 62 3.10 15.18 -4.26
N ARG A 63 2.28 16.23 -4.18
CA ARG A 63 1.10 16.38 -5.04
C ARG A 63 1.46 16.42 -6.52
N ARG A 64 2.49 17.19 -6.90
CA ARG A 64 2.98 17.26 -8.28
C ARG A 64 3.53 15.93 -8.77
N LEU A 65 4.30 15.23 -7.93
CA LEU A 65 4.86 13.92 -8.27
C LEU A 65 3.75 12.89 -8.50
N LYS A 66 2.70 12.93 -7.69
CA LYS A 66 1.51 12.10 -7.86
C LYS A 66 0.79 12.36 -9.18
N ASP A 67 0.56 13.62 -9.56
CA ASP A 67 -0.12 13.95 -10.82
C ASP A 67 0.70 13.45 -12.03
N ILE A 68 2.02 13.57 -11.99
CA ILE A 68 2.94 13.02 -13.00
C ILE A 68 2.84 11.50 -13.06
N LEU A 69 2.87 10.82 -11.90
CA LEU A 69 2.74 9.36 -11.85
C LEU A 69 1.37 8.90 -12.39
N TYR A 70 0.29 9.65 -12.11
CA TYR A 70 -1.04 9.35 -12.66
C TYR A 70 -1.05 9.43 -14.18
N PHE A 71 -0.45 10.49 -14.73
CA PHE A 71 -0.31 10.65 -16.16
C PHE A 71 0.51 9.50 -16.80
N ILE A 72 1.62 9.11 -16.16
CA ILE A 72 2.44 7.97 -16.59
C ILE A 72 1.61 6.67 -16.55
N ALA A 73 0.90 6.40 -15.45
CA ALA A 73 0.10 5.19 -15.31
C ALA A 73 -0.97 5.05 -16.41
N VAL A 74 -1.69 6.14 -16.71
CA VAL A 74 -2.68 6.16 -17.80
C VAL A 74 -2.03 6.03 -19.17
N SER A 75 -0.87 6.67 -19.37
CA SER A 75 -0.13 6.55 -20.64
C SER A 75 0.38 5.12 -20.87
N LEU A 76 0.91 4.46 -19.84
CA LEU A 76 1.31 3.05 -19.91
C LEU A 76 0.13 2.15 -20.26
N PHE A 77 -1.05 2.43 -19.68
CA PHE A 77 -2.28 1.69 -19.95
C PHE A 77 -2.76 1.85 -21.40
N MET A 78 -2.66 3.07 -21.95
CA MET A 78 -3.25 3.42 -23.25
C MET A 78 -2.27 3.27 -24.42
N VAL A 79 -0.96 3.40 -24.20
CA VAL A 79 0.03 3.53 -25.28
C VAL A 79 0.84 2.25 -25.46
N ILE A 80 1.30 1.62 -24.37
CA ILE A 80 2.11 0.39 -24.47
C ILE A 80 1.43 -0.72 -25.28
N PRO A 81 0.11 -0.97 -25.13
CA PRO A 81 -0.54 -2.01 -25.92
C PRO A 81 -0.50 -1.81 -27.43
N PHE A 82 -0.29 -0.57 -27.90
CA PHE A 82 -0.23 -0.22 -29.33
C PHE A 82 1.18 0.09 -29.80
N LEU A 83 2.16 0.10 -28.91
CA LEU A 83 3.56 0.22 -29.31
C LEU A 83 3.98 -1.09 -29.95
N ASP A 84 4.46 -0.99 -31.19
CA ASP A 84 5.10 -2.10 -31.89
C ASP A 84 6.49 -2.32 -31.27
N ILE A 85 6.51 -3.03 -30.14
CA ILE A 85 7.72 -3.36 -29.39
C ILE A 85 8.25 -4.67 -29.96
N ASN A 86 9.30 -4.58 -30.78
CA ASN A 86 10.04 -5.73 -31.33
C ASN A 86 10.88 -6.47 -30.27
N TRP A 87 10.32 -6.70 -29.08
CA TRP A 87 10.98 -7.46 -28.03
C TRP A 87 10.60 -8.93 -28.13
N GLU A 88 11.51 -9.81 -27.73
CA GLU A 88 11.20 -11.22 -27.62
C GLU A 88 10.07 -11.44 -26.60
N GLN A 89 9.14 -12.32 -26.93
CA GLN A 89 7.98 -12.62 -26.10
C GLN A 89 8.39 -13.06 -24.68
N SER A 90 9.48 -13.83 -24.55
CA SER A 90 10.03 -14.28 -23.28
C SER A 90 10.48 -13.13 -22.37
N VAL A 91 10.93 -12.01 -22.96
CA VAL A 91 11.32 -10.80 -22.22
C VAL A 91 10.09 -10.05 -21.74
N LEU A 92 9.08 -9.91 -22.61
CA LEU A 92 7.80 -9.27 -22.27
C LEU A 92 7.11 -10.00 -21.10
N GLU A 93 7.11 -11.34 -21.13
CA GLU A 93 6.55 -12.18 -20.06
C GLU A 93 7.30 -11.95 -18.74
N LYS A 94 8.63 -11.97 -18.73
CA LYS A 94 9.43 -11.72 -17.51
C LYS A 94 9.21 -10.33 -16.93
N VAL A 95 9.11 -9.30 -17.78
CA VAL A 95 8.84 -7.93 -17.33
C VAL A 95 7.45 -7.84 -16.73
N ASN A 96 6.46 -8.46 -17.38
CA ASN A 96 5.10 -8.55 -16.87
C ASN A 96 5.07 -9.21 -15.49
N ASP A 97 5.65 -10.41 -15.36
CA ASP A 97 5.69 -11.17 -14.10
C ASP A 97 6.37 -10.39 -12.97
N MET A 98 7.53 -9.81 -13.25
CA MET A 98 8.25 -8.96 -12.29
C MET A 98 7.38 -7.80 -11.81
N THR A 99 6.69 -7.14 -12.75
CA THR A 99 5.85 -5.98 -12.48
C THR A 99 4.64 -6.35 -11.62
N VAL A 100 3.99 -7.49 -11.91
CA VAL A 100 2.88 -8.03 -11.12
C VAL A 100 3.36 -8.37 -9.71
N LEU A 101 4.46 -9.11 -9.57
CA LEU A 101 5.01 -9.52 -8.28
C LEU A 101 5.40 -8.31 -7.41
N LEU A 102 6.02 -7.29 -8.00
CA LEU A 102 6.35 -6.05 -7.31
C LEU A 102 5.08 -5.31 -6.86
N SER A 103 4.08 -5.21 -7.73
CA SER A 103 2.79 -4.56 -7.39
C SER A 103 2.12 -5.24 -6.20
N VAL A 104 2.00 -6.57 -6.24
CA VAL A 104 1.42 -7.35 -5.14
C VAL A 104 2.23 -7.16 -3.85
N SER A 105 3.56 -7.18 -3.94
CA SER A 105 4.44 -6.97 -2.77
C SER A 105 4.23 -5.61 -2.12
N ILE A 106 4.13 -4.54 -2.92
CA ILE A 106 3.89 -3.19 -2.41
C ILE A 106 2.48 -3.07 -1.84
N ILE A 107 1.45 -3.70 -2.45
CA ILE A 107 0.08 -3.73 -1.90
C ILE A 107 0.07 -4.35 -0.49
N PHE A 108 0.71 -5.51 -0.30
CA PHE A 108 0.79 -6.14 1.02
C PHE A 108 1.55 -5.27 2.02
N TYR A 109 2.64 -4.63 1.60
CA TYR A 109 3.39 -3.71 2.43
C TYR A 109 2.55 -2.50 2.87
N VAL A 110 1.86 -1.83 1.95
CA VAL A 110 0.98 -0.69 2.24
C VAL A 110 -0.19 -1.10 3.13
N ASN A 111 -0.79 -2.27 2.88
CA ASN A 111 -1.89 -2.78 3.71
C ASN A 111 -1.42 -3.08 5.15
N SER A 112 -0.23 -3.67 5.30
CA SER A 112 0.38 -3.88 6.63
C SER A 112 0.59 -2.56 7.37
N LEU A 113 1.11 -1.54 6.68
CA LEU A 113 1.31 -0.20 7.22
C LEU A 113 0.01 0.51 7.61
N LYS A 114 -1.04 0.40 6.79
CA LYS A 114 -2.38 0.94 7.09
C LYS A 114 -3.01 0.23 8.27
N HIS A 115 -2.88 -1.10 8.36
CA HIS A 115 -3.46 -1.87 9.45
C HIS A 115 -2.81 -1.54 10.79
N LYS A 116 -1.47 -1.42 10.84
CA LYS A 116 -0.76 -0.95 12.04
C LYS A 116 -1.27 0.40 12.53
N LYS A 117 -1.48 1.35 11.61
CA LYS A 117 -2.02 2.68 11.94
C LYS A 117 -3.44 2.57 12.52
N MET A 118 -4.31 1.80 11.87
CA MET A 118 -5.70 1.60 12.32
C MET A 118 -5.76 0.98 13.72
N VAL A 119 -4.91 0.00 14.02
CA VAL A 119 -4.82 -0.61 15.35
C VAL A 119 -4.33 0.39 16.40
N SER A 120 -3.32 1.20 16.07
CA SER A 120 -2.84 2.28 16.96
C SER A 120 -3.94 3.31 17.24
N GLU A 121 -4.66 3.77 16.22
CA GLU A 121 -5.75 4.74 16.37
C GLU A 121 -6.92 4.16 17.17
N GLN A 122 -7.24 2.87 17.01
CA GLN A 122 -8.24 2.19 17.83
C GLN A 122 -7.80 2.08 19.29
N LEU A 123 -6.53 1.78 19.54
CA LEU A 123 -5.97 1.72 20.88
C LEU A 123 -6.01 3.10 21.56
N ASP A 124 -5.61 4.17 20.86
CA ASP A 124 -5.69 5.55 21.35
C ASP A 124 -7.12 5.97 21.68
N ASN A 125 -8.10 5.57 20.85
CA ASN A 125 -9.51 5.83 21.11
C ASN A 125 -10.04 5.07 22.34
N ILE A 126 -9.65 3.81 22.52
CA ILE A 126 -10.02 3.03 23.71
C ILE A 126 -9.41 3.68 24.96
N ILE A 127 -8.12 4.01 24.92
CA ILE A 127 -7.43 4.64 26.05
C ILE A 127 -8.07 5.99 26.38
N SER A 128 -8.28 6.86 25.40
CA SER A 128 -8.91 8.17 25.63
C SER A 128 -10.34 8.06 26.18
N THR A 129 -11.11 7.05 25.75
CA THR A 129 -12.46 6.77 26.29
C THR A 129 -12.38 6.34 27.76
N TYR A 130 -11.50 5.39 28.09
CA TYR A 130 -11.27 4.96 29.47
C TYR A 130 -10.76 6.11 30.36
N MET A 131 -9.89 6.96 29.83
CA MET A 131 -9.40 8.13 30.54
C MET A 131 -10.49 9.17 30.76
N GLN A 132 -11.46 9.31 29.85
CA GLN A 132 -12.63 10.16 30.05
C GLN A 132 -13.59 9.62 31.12
N GLU A 133 -13.80 8.31 31.19
CA GLU A 133 -14.70 7.68 32.16
C GLU A 133 -14.12 7.58 33.58
N PHE A 134 -12.80 7.36 33.72
CA PHE A 134 -12.18 7.10 35.03
C PHE A 134 -11.43 8.29 35.65
N LEU A 135 -10.96 9.26 34.86
CA LEU A 135 -10.18 10.39 35.39
C LEU A 135 -11.03 11.66 35.39
N GLY A 136 -11.60 11.96 36.55
CA GLY A 136 -12.43 13.14 36.81
C GLY A 136 -11.65 14.46 36.93
N SER A 137 -10.32 14.46 36.83
CA SER A 137 -9.51 15.70 36.82
C SER A 137 -8.55 15.76 35.63
N GLU A 138 -8.46 16.94 34.99
CA GLU A 138 -7.63 17.21 33.81
C GLU A 138 -6.13 16.90 34.02
N GLU A 139 -5.66 17.00 35.26
CA GLU A 139 -4.26 16.77 35.62
C GLU A 139 -3.85 15.30 35.50
N HIS A 140 -4.72 14.37 35.94
CA HIS A 140 -4.43 12.95 35.83
C HIS A 140 -4.51 12.47 34.38
N LYS A 141 -5.37 13.08 33.56
CA LYS A 141 -5.42 12.78 32.11
C LYS A 141 -4.11 13.12 31.41
N LYS A 142 -3.52 14.29 31.67
CA LYS A 142 -2.26 14.69 31.02
C LYS A 142 -1.08 13.78 31.40
N ILE A 143 -1.01 13.32 32.65
CA ILE A 143 0.06 12.43 33.12
C ILE A 143 -0.05 11.05 32.46
N VAL A 144 -1.27 10.51 32.38
CA VAL A 144 -1.49 9.19 31.78
C VAL A 144 -1.39 9.24 30.26
N GLU A 145 -1.81 10.31 29.58
CA GLU A 145 -1.62 10.50 28.14
C GLU A 145 -0.14 10.59 27.77
N ALA A 146 0.66 11.29 28.58
CA ALA A 146 2.11 11.36 28.39
C ALA A 146 2.78 9.99 28.58
N ALA A 147 2.41 9.23 29.61
CA ALA A 147 2.95 7.89 29.86
C ALA A 147 2.53 6.87 28.79
N VAL A 148 1.31 6.96 28.29
CA VAL A 148 0.80 6.13 27.19
C VAL A 148 1.50 6.48 25.88
N GLN A 149 1.67 7.77 25.57
CA GLN A 149 2.40 8.17 24.36
C GLN A 149 3.87 7.75 24.40
N ASP A 150 4.53 7.82 25.56
CA ASP A 150 5.89 7.29 25.73
C ASP A 150 5.91 5.76 25.63
N GLY A 151 4.93 5.07 26.19
CA GLY A 151 4.76 3.62 26.03
C GLY A 151 4.55 3.20 24.58
N ILE A 152 3.69 3.90 23.83
CA ILE A 152 3.40 3.62 22.41
C ILE A 152 4.63 3.93 21.54
N LYS A 153 5.40 4.98 21.86
CA LYS A 153 6.69 5.28 21.19
C LYS A 153 7.77 4.24 21.51
N GLN A 154 7.79 3.70 22.73
CA GLN A 154 8.75 2.66 23.14
C GLN A 154 8.35 1.25 22.70
N VAL A 155 7.07 0.99 22.40
CA VAL A 155 6.63 -0.23 21.69
C VAL A 155 6.93 -0.07 20.20
N ASN A 156 8.22 0.09 19.93
CA ASN A 156 8.83 -0.26 18.66
C ASN A 156 8.69 -1.80 18.58
N ILE A 157 7.58 -2.27 17.99
CA ILE A 157 7.24 -3.71 17.87
C ILE A 157 8.44 -4.52 17.34
N LYS A 158 9.35 -3.88 16.61
CA LYS A 158 10.63 -4.42 16.17
C LYS A 158 11.52 -4.90 17.32
N ASP A 159 11.74 -4.08 18.35
CA ASP A 159 12.68 -4.38 19.44
C ASP A 159 12.11 -5.43 20.41
N ALA A 160 10.80 -5.38 20.68
CA ALA A 160 10.11 -6.43 21.45
C ALA A 160 10.06 -7.78 20.70
N THR A 161 9.94 -7.77 19.37
CA THR A 161 9.96 -9.00 18.57
C THR A 161 11.38 -9.56 18.45
N PHE A 162 12.40 -8.72 18.29
CA PHE A 162 13.80 -9.18 18.30
C PHE A 162 14.21 -9.71 19.68
N ALA A 163 13.82 -9.04 20.77
CA ALA A 163 14.08 -9.52 22.13
C ALA A 163 13.37 -10.87 22.39
N ALA A 164 12.10 -11.02 21.98
CA ALA A 164 11.38 -12.29 22.13
C ALA A 164 11.97 -13.43 21.28
N ILE A 165 12.49 -13.13 20.08
CA ILE A 165 13.18 -14.11 19.22
C ILE A 165 14.54 -14.51 19.83
N GLU A 166 15.27 -13.54 20.40
CA GLU A 166 16.57 -13.77 21.04
C GLU A 166 16.42 -14.55 22.36
N GLU A 167 15.38 -14.27 23.13
CA GLU A 167 15.02 -14.99 24.35
C GLU A 167 14.52 -16.43 24.06
N TYR A 168 13.77 -16.63 22.98
CA TYR A 168 13.38 -17.97 22.52
C TYR A 168 14.58 -18.79 22.04
N LYS A 169 15.50 -18.17 21.29
CA LYS A 169 16.72 -18.83 20.81
C LYS A 169 17.67 -19.22 21.95
N ASN A 170 17.75 -18.40 23.00
CA ASN A 170 18.57 -18.69 24.18
C ASN A 170 17.94 -19.73 25.12
N SER A 171 16.62 -19.92 25.07
CA SER A 171 15.91 -20.90 25.90
C SER A 171 15.66 -22.25 25.22
N HIS A 172 15.79 -22.34 23.88
CA HIS A 172 15.48 -23.54 23.09
C HIS A 172 16.51 -23.89 21.99
N GLY A 173 17.65 -23.20 21.93
CA GLY A 173 18.74 -23.50 21.00
C GLY A 173 19.87 -24.30 21.66
N GLU A 174 19.81 -25.63 21.48
CA GLU A 174 21.01 -26.47 21.33
C GLU A 174 21.55 -26.36 19.89
#